data_AF-A0A1B2HJI8-F1
#
_entry.id   AF-A0A1B2HJI8-F1
#
_cell.length_a   1.000
_cell.length_b   1.000
_cell.length_c   1.000
_cell.angle_alpha   90.00
_cell.angle_beta   90.00
_cell.angle_gamma   90.00
#
_symmetry.space_group_name_H-M   'P 1'
#
loop_
_entity.id
_entity.type
_entity.pdbx_description
1 polymer ?
#
loop_
_entity_poly.entity_id
_entity_poly.type
_entity_poly.pdbx_seq_one_letter_code
_entity_poly.pdbx_strand_id
1 'polypeptide(L)'
;MVVPAQATQERGCYEEYLRDGRGVEVFCEDGRPGNFRAVAHCRTPLSSWDEPGTIGRVRGRSSFAECGGVLGPVWVESYHVDWL
;
A
#
# COMPACT_ATOMS: atom_id res chain seq x y z
N MET A 1 -1.40 19.75 -11.51
CA MET A 1 -2.10 18.49 -11.15
C MET A 1 -1.02 17.52 -10.71
N VAL A 2 -0.95 17.18 -9.42
CA VAL A 2 0.01 16.19 -8.91
C VAL A 2 -0.68 14.84 -9.08
N VAL A 3 -0.24 14.07 -10.06
CA VAL A 3 -0.68 12.68 -10.23
C VAL A 3 -0.10 11.93 -9.02
N PRO A 4 -0.91 11.32 -8.13
CA PRO A 4 -0.35 10.49 -7.06
C PRO A 4 0.50 9.42 -7.73
N ALA A 5 1.71 9.24 -7.21
CA ALA A 5 2.74 8.40 -7.82
C ALA A 5 2.11 7.04 -8.13
N GLN A 6 2.06 6.70 -9.42
CA GLN A 6 1.79 5.34 -9.85
C GLN A 6 2.97 4.50 -9.38
N ALA A 7 2.90 4.06 -8.11
CA ALA A 7 3.62 2.91 -7.63
C ALA A 7 3.52 1.85 -8.72
N THR A 8 4.65 1.30 -9.12
CA THR A 8 4.76 0.37 -10.25
C THR A 8 3.67 -0.69 -10.13
N GLN A 9 2.59 -0.51 -10.91
CA GLN A 9 1.38 -1.30 -10.77
C GLN A 9 1.76 -2.76 -11.05
N GLU A 10 1.83 -3.58 -10.00
CA GLU A 10 2.05 -5.00 -10.16
C GLU A 10 0.92 -5.54 -11.04
N ARG A 11 1.26 -6.16 -12.18
CA ARG A 11 0.27 -6.63 -13.15
C ARG A 11 -0.70 -7.58 -12.46
N GLY A 12 -1.97 -7.19 -12.38
CA GLY A 12 -3.02 -7.97 -11.73
C GLY A 12 -3.40 -7.51 -10.33
N CYS A 13 -2.67 -6.52 -9.79
CA CYS A 13 -3.02 -5.83 -8.56
C CYS A 13 -3.52 -4.41 -8.84
N TYR A 14 -4.47 -3.96 -8.04
CA TYR A 14 -4.94 -2.58 -8.03
C TYR A 14 -5.05 -2.08 -6.59
N GLU A 15 -4.85 -0.78 -6.43
CA GLU A 15 -4.91 -0.12 -5.14
C GLU A 15 -6.15 0.77 -4.99
N GLU A 16 -6.60 0.89 -3.75
CA GLU A 16 -7.53 1.89 -3.28
C GLU A 16 -6.89 2.67 -2.13
N TYR A 17 -6.69 3.96 -2.31
CA TYR A 17 -6.21 4.84 -1.25
C TYR A 17 -7.37 5.26 -0.35
N LEU A 18 -7.15 5.23 0.97
CA LEU A 18 -8.12 5.74 1.93
C LEU A 18 -8.33 7.25 1.75
N ARG A 19 -9.52 7.74 2.14
CA ARG A 19 -9.94 9.15 1.96
C ARG A 19 -9.01 10.17 2.61
N ASP A 20 -8.25 9.78 3.62
CA ASP A 20 -7.29 10.63 4.32
C ASP A 20 -5.85 10.51 3.76
N GLY A 21 -5.63 9.66 2.75
CA GLY A 21 -4.34 9.42 2.12
C GLY A 21 -3.33 8.69 3.02
N ARG A 22 -3.78 8.13 4.16
CA ARG A 22 -2.90 7.50 5.15
C ARG A 22 -2.78 6.00 5.00
N GLY A 23 -3.72 5.37 4.30
CA GLY A 23 -3.62 3.96 4.01
C GLY A 23 -3.90 3.64 2.56
N VAL A 24 -3.46 2.45 2.20
CA VAL A 24 -3.60 1.84 0.89
C VAL A 24 -4.11 0.43 1.09
N GLU A 25 -5.18 0.10 0.39
CA GLU A 25 -5.70 -1.24 0.29
C GLU A 25 -5.38 -1.79 -1.09
N VAL A 26 -4.74 -2.95 -1.15
CA VAL A 26 -4.30 -3.58 -2.40
C VAL A 26 -5.05 -4.88 -2.59
N PHE A 27 -5.62 -5.04 -3.77
CA PHE A 27 -6.32 -6.22 -4.22
C PHE A 27 -5.55 -6.83 -5.38
N CYS A 28 -5.25 -8.13 -5.31
CA CYS A 28 -4.61 -8.83 -6.41
C CYS A 28 -5.56 -9.90 -6.97
N GLU A 29 -5.98 -9.72 -8.21
CA GLU A 29 -6.88 -10.63 -8.95
C GLU A 29 -6.10 -11.52 -9.92
N ASP A 30 -4.89 -11.12 -10.28
CA ASP A 30 -3.97 -11.88 -11.10
C ASP A 30 -2.53 -11.72 -10.57
N GLY A 31 -1.65 -12.68 -10.85
CA GLY A 31 -0.27 -12.68 -10.31
C GLY A 31 0.19 -14.04 -9.79
N ARG A 32 1.13 -14.04 -8.83
CA ARG A 32 1.63 -15.28 -8.21
C ARG A 32 0.53 -15.91 -7.34
N PRO A 33 0.19 -17.19 -7.52
CA PRO A 33 -0.75 -17.86 -6.63
C PRO A 33 -0.17 -17.91 -5.21
N GLY A 34 -0.89 -17.34 -4.24
CA GLY A 34 -0.43 -17.33 -2.86
C GLY A 34 -0.99 -16.20 -2.01
N ASN A 35 -0.28 -15.93 -0.93
CA ASN A 35 -0.50 -14.79 -0.06
C ASN A 35 0.39 -13.63 -0.51
N PHE A 36 -0.07 -12.42 -0.26
CA PHE A 36 0.70 -11.21 -0.54
C PHE A 36 0.52 -10.22 0.59
N ARG A 37 1.40 -9.23 0.63
CA ARG A 37 1.33 -8.14 1.59
C ARG A 37 1.70 -6.84 0.90
N ALA A 38 0.80 -5.88 0.95
CA ALA A 38 1.07 -4.50 0.60
C ALA A 38 1.99 -3.89 1.66
N VAL A 39 3.02 -3.20 1.21
CA VAL A 39 3.93 -2.43 2.05
C VAL A 39 3.82 -0.99 1.60
N ALA A 40 3.31 -0.14 2.50
CA ALA A 40 3.15 1.28 2.23
C ALA A 40 4.48 2.01 2.50
N HIS A 41 4.95 2.81 1.55
CA HIS A 41 6.00 3.78 1.80
C HIS A 41 5.38 5.03 2.42
N CYS A 42 5.56 5.17 3.73
CA CYS A 42 4.99 6.23 4.53
C CYS A 42 5.94 7.41 4.61
N ARG A 43 5.37 8.62 4.57
CA ARG A 43 6.14 9.85 4.62
C ARG A 43 5.51 10.89 5.54
N THR A 44 6.38 11.59 6.25
CA THR A 44 6.08 12.83 6.98
C THR A 44 6.99 13.94 6.44
N PRO A 45 6.83 15.20 6.88
CA PRO A 45 7.79 16.25 6.55
C PRO A 45 9.22 15.98 7.06
N LEU A 46 9.40 15.07 8.03
CA LEU A 46 10.67 14.85 8.74
C LEU A 46 11.29 13.47 8.51
N SER A 47 10.53 12.48 8.04
CA SER A 47 10.97 11.09 7.90
C SER A 47 10.18 10.33 6.84
N SER A 48 10.72 9.20 6.38
CA SER A 48 9.99 8.16 5.66
C SER A 48 10.36 6.78 6.18
N TRP A 49 9.42 5.84 6.08
CA TRP A 49 9.60 4.44 6.48
C TRP A 49 8.61 3.56 5.71
N ASP A 50 8.86 2.25 5.72
CA ASP A 50 7.95 1.26 5.15
C ASP A 50 7.07 0.66 6.24
N GLU A 51 5.75 0.67 6.04
CA GLU A 51 4.78 0.07 6.94
C GLU A 51 4.16 -1.17 6.29
N PRO A 52 4.42 -2.38 6.83
CA PRO A 52 3.85 -3.60 6.30
C PRO A 52 2.35 -3.69 6.65
N GLY A 53 1.54 -4.02 5.65
CA GLY A 53 0.11 -4.24 5.83
C GLY A 53 -0.26 -5.63 6.33
N THR A 54 -1.57 -5.88 6.35
CA THR A 54 -2.15 -7.20 6.60
C THR A 54 -1.82 -8.19 5.49
N ILE A 55 -2.00 -9.49 5.73
CA ILE A 55 -1.81 -10.50 4.70
C ILE A 55 -3.08 -10.61 3.85
N GLY A 56 -2.93 -10.28 2.57
CA GLY A 56 -3.91 -10.52 1.51
C GLY A 56 -3.73 -11.89 0.85
N ARG A 57 -4.70 -12.26 0.01
CA ARG A 57 -4.70 -13.48 -0.79
C ARG A 57 -5.26 -13.20 -2.17
N VAL A 58 -4.55 -13.68 -3.19
CA VAL A 58 -4.96 -13.51 -4.59
C VAL A 58 -6.37 -14.06 -4.81
N ARG A 59 -7.24 -13.27 -5.45
CA ARG A 59 -8.68 -13.58 -5.68
C ARG A 59 -9.45 -13.95 -4.42
N GLY A 60 -9.16 -13.29 -3.29
CA GLY A 60 -9.85 -13.62 -2.05
C GLY A 60 -9.83 -12.56 -0.96
N ARG A 61 -8.67 -11.96 -0.68
CA ARG A 61 -8.54 -10.97 0.41
C ARG A 61 -7.57 -9.86 0.01
N SER A 62 -7.96 -8.63 0.25
CA SER A 62 -7.06 -7.48 0.16
C SER A 62 -5.99 -7.51 1.23
N SER A 63 -4.88 -6.83 0.93
CA SER A 63 -3.91 -6.42 1.94
C SER A 63 -4.11 -4.95 2.24
N PHE A 64 -4.11 -4.60 3.52
CA PHE A 64 -4.30 -3.23 3.98
C PHE A 64 -3.09 -2.74 4.75
N ALA A 65 -2.48 -1.64 4.32
CA ALA A 65 -1.38 -0.98 5.01
C ALA A 65 -1.78 0.46 5.35
N GLU A 66 -1.48 0.91 6.57
CA GLU A 66 -1.80 2.25 7.05
C GLU A 66 -0.59 2.88 7.73
N CYS A 67 -0.22 4.07 7.27
CA CYS A 67 0.84 4.86 7.85
C CYS A 67 0.42 5.42 9.21
N GLY A 68 0.98 4.85 10.27
CA GLY A 68 0.86 5.39 11.63
C GLY A 68 1.95 6.41 11.93
N GLY A 69 1.61 7.59 12.46
CA GLY A 69 2.59 8.61 12.86
C GLY A 69 2.19 9.30 14.15
N VAL A 70 3.14 9.48 15.07
CA VAL A 70 2.91 10.10 16.38
C VAL A 70 2.89 11.64 16.29
N LEU A 71 3.54 12.23 15.29
CA LEU A 71 3.70 13.68 15.16
C LEU A 71 3.53 14.14 13.70
N GLY A 72 2.55 15.01 13.48
CA GLY A 72 2.34 15.72 12.22
C GLY A 72 1.53 14.96 11.16
N PRO A 73 1.30 15.58 10.00
CA PRO A 73 0.64 14.93 8.88
C PRO A 73 1.52 13.80 8.35
N VAL A 74 0.91 12.64 8.17
CA VAL A 74 1.49 11.46 7.52
C VAL A 74 0.65 11.10 6.31
N TRP A 75 1.27 10.60 5.26
CA TRP A 75 0.60 10.12 4.05
C TRP A 75 1.37 8.96 3.41
N VAL A 76 0.67 8.17 2.60
CA VAL A 76 1.27 7.17 1.72
C VAL A 76 1.89 7.90 0.53
N GLU A 77 3.20 7.80 0.37
CA GLU A 77 3.90 8.32 -0.82
C GLU A 77 3.82 7.33 -1.99
N SER A 78 3.99 6.05 -1.69
CA SER A 78 3.90 4.95 -2.65
C SER A 78 3.64 3.63 -1.92
N TYR A 79 3.50 2.53 -2.65
CA TYR A 79 3.42 1.19 -2.07
C TYR A 79 4.12 0.17 -2.97
N HIS A 80 4.41 -1.01 -2.43
CA HIS A 80 4.79 -2.19 -3.20
C HIS A 80 4.13 -3.45 -2.64
N VAL A 81 4.20 -4.55 -3.39
CA VAL A 81 3.65 -5.84 -2.98
C VAL A 81 4.78 -6.82 -2.71
N ASP A 82 4.78 -7.37 -1.49
CA ASP A 82 5.58 -8.51 -1.09
C ASP A 82 4.80 -9.80 -1.30
N TRP A 83 5.37 -10.74 -2.06
CA TRP A 83 4.83 -12.08 -2.25
C TRP A 83 5.33 -13.02 -1.15
N LEU A 84 4.42 -13.78 -0.52
CA LEU A 84 4.69 -14.69 0.60
C LEU A 84 4.59 -16.17 0.21
#